data_AF-A0A2G5DGM0-F1
#
_entry.id   AF-A0A2G5DGM0-F1
#
_cell.length_a   1.000
_cell.length_b   1.000
_cell.length_c   1.000
_cell.angle_alpha   90.00
_cell.angle_beta   90.00
_cell.angle_gamma   90.00
#
_symmetry.space_group_name_H-M   'P 1'
#
loop_
_entity.id
_entity.type
_entity.pdbx_description
1 polymer ?
#
loop_
_entity_poly.entity_id
_entity_poly.type
_entity_poly.pdbx_seq_one_letter_code
_entity_poly.pdbx_strand_id
1 'polypeptide(L)'
;MAIYSQYGILAFASPGDKAWTAIDCPKESHKDIYSYNGQFYAISCNGITIDFMPPPYTIKPWEMFYLVEMSGDLHLVVRLYEKDEDAPEGVFRCKAAYFEVYKLDFHSKKWIELNDLGDHAVFVGTNTSFAISTSGNPGLKGNSIYFTDDTTECYISGDGGGGRDMGIFDFQTKACMHFCSGGDILSSLCPPLFFLPSLK
;
A
#
# COMPACT_ATOMS: atom_id res chain seq x y z
N MET A 1 1.49 6.43 -13.93
CA MET A 1 2.85 6.05 -13.48
C MET A 1 2.90 4.53 -13.41
N ALA A 2 4.10 3.94 -13.43
CA ALA A 2 4.30 2.51 -13.31
C ALA A 2 5.66 2.20 -12.69
N ILE A 3 5.71 1.10 -11.94
CA ILE A 3 6.94 0.42 -11.56
C ILE A 3 7.00 -0.86 -12.38
N TYR A 4 8.12 -1.11 -13.07
CA TYR A 4 8.24 -2.25 -13.97
C TYR A 4 9.62 -2.92 -13.88
N SER A 5 9.67 -4.16 -14.38
CA SER A 5 10.80 -5.08 -14.30
C SER A 5 11.15 -5.54 -12.87
N GLN A 6 11.99 -6.57 -12.77
CA GLN A 6 12.53 -7.05 -11.49
C GLN A 6 13.43 -6.04 -10.76
N TYR A 7 13.82 -4.95 -11.43
CA TYR A 7 14.69 -3.92 -10.87
C TYR A 7 13.93 -2.71 -10.33
N GLY A 8 12.60 -2.73 -10.31
CA GLY A 8 11.79 -1.64 -9.77
C GLY A 8 11.99 -0.32 -10.53
N ILE A 9 12.08 -0.37 -11.86
CA ILE A 9 12.31 0.82 -12.68
C ILE A 9 11.03 1.64 -12.76
N LEU A 10 11.16 2.96 -12.67
CA LEU A 10 10.03 3.88 -12.69
C LEU A 10 9.75 4.40 -14.11
N ALA A 11 8.47 4.56 -14.45
CA ALA A 11 8.05 5.21 -15.68
C ALA A 11 6.75 6.00 -15.51
N PHE A 12 6.54 6.98 -16.38
CA PHE A 12 5.29 7.72 -16.47
C PHE A 12 4.84 7.91 -17.92
N ALA A 13 3.56 8.19 -18.09
CA ALA A 13 2.94 8.56 -19.35
C ALA A 13 1.77 9.50 -19.05
N SER A 14 1.58 10.51 -19.87
CA SER A 14 0.48 11.46 -19.84
C SER A 14 -0.55 11.15 -20.94
N PRO A 15 -1.80 11.62 -20.81
CA PRO A 15 -2.78 11.48 -21.87
C PRO A 15 -2.26 12.05 -23.20
N GLY A 16 -2.24 11.22 -24.25
CA GLY A 16 -1.71 11.58 -25.57
C GLY A 16 -0.28 11.10 -25.85
N ASP A 17 0.44 10.61 -24.84
CA ASP A 17 1.76 10.00 -25.04
C ASP A 17 1.63 8.70 -25.85
N LYS A 18 2.58 8.49 -26.76
CA LYS A 18 2.66 7.26 -27.58
C LYS A 18 3.45 6.14 -26.92
N ALA A 19 4.22 6.46 -25.88
CA ALA A 19 5.09 5.52 -25.17
C ALA A 19 5.31 6.01 -23.74
N TRP A 20 5.68 5.09 -22.86
CA TRP A 20 6.11 5.39 -21.50
C TRP A 20 7.49 6.05 -21.49
N THR A 21 7.68 7.06 -20.66
CA THR A 21 8.96 7.70 -20.39
C THR A 21 9.57 7.11 -19.13
N ALA A 22 10.77 6.52 -19.24
CA ALA A 22 11.50 6.03 -18.09
C ALA A 22 12.02 7.21 -17.23
N ILE A 23 11.90 7.09 -15.92
CA ILE A 23 12.46 8.05 -14.97
C ILE A 23 13.87 7.58 -14.62
N ASP A 24 14.85 8.46 -14.78
CA ASP A 24 16.23 8.18 -14.37
C ASP A 24 16.32 8.33 -12.85
N CYS A 25 16.37 7.19 -12.15
CA CYS A 25 16.47 7.11 -10.70
C CYS A 25 17.47 6.00 -10.33
N PRO A 26 18.08 6.05 -9.12
CA PRO A 26 18.84 4.93 -8.59
C PRO A 26 18.08 3.61 -8.75
N LYS A 27 18.77 2.57 -9.22
CA LYS A 27 18.16 1.24 -9.39
C LYS A 27 17.94 0.61 -8.03
N GLU A 28 16.80 0.92 -7.44
CA GLU A 28 16.35 0.38 -6.17
C GLU A 28 15.08 -0.46 -6.37
N SER A 29 14.82 -1.38 -5.44
CA SER A 29 13.56 -2.13 -5.41
C SER A 29 12.43 -1.22 -4.93
N HIS A 30 12.01 -0.28 -5.79
CA HIS A 30 10.91 0.63 -5.51
C HIS A 30 9.62 -0.18 -5.28
N LYS A 31 8.91 0.21 -4.23
CA LYS A 31 7.68 -0.44 -3.77
C LYS A 31 6.44 0.33 -4.20
N ASP A 32 6.53 1.66 -4.21
CA ASP A 32 5.43 2.52 -4.66
C ASP A 32 5.93 3.82 -5.30
N ILE A 33 5.09 4.41 -6.16
CA ILE A 33 5.29 5.70 -6.81
C ILE A 33 3.98 6.51 -6.84
N TYR A 34 4.06 7.76 -6.40
CA TYR A 34 2.92 8.66 -6.28
C TYR A 34 3.19 10.01 -6.96
N SER A 35 2.14 10.65 -7.44
CA SER A 35 2.18 12.00 -8.02
C SER A 35 1.50 12.96 -7.06
N TYR A 36 2.27 13.88 -6.49
CA TYR A 36 1.78 14.82 -5.49
C TYR A 36 2.31 16.23 -5.81
N ASN A 37 1.43 17.23 -5.82
CA ASN A 37 1.78 18.63 -6.13
C ASN A 37 2.63 18.82 -7.41
N GLY A 38 2.33 18.05 -8.45
CA GLY A 38 3.02 18.12 -9.75
C GLY A 38 4.42 17.48 -9.78
N GLN A 39 4.83 16.80 -8.71
CA GLN A 39 6.08 16.05 -8.63
C GLN A 39 5.82 14.56 -8.38
N PHE A 40 6.76 13.73 -8.78
CA PHE A 40 6.74 12.31 -8.47
C PHE A 40 7.47 12.04 -7.16
N TYR A 41 7.00 11.06 -6.41
CA TYR A 41 7.62 10.55 -5.19
C TYR A 41 7.64 9.05 -5.30
N ALA A 42 8.81 8.43 -5.14
CA ALA A 42 8.94 6.99 -5.15
C ALA A 42 9.61 6.53 -3.86
N ILE A 43 9.15 5.40 -3.33
CA ILE A 43 9.70 4.81 -2.12
C ILE A 43 10.30 3.44 -2.41
N SER A 44 11.46 3.20 -1.81
CA SER A 44 12.14 1.91 -1.79
C SER A 44 12.38 1.47 -0.35
N CYS A 45 12.98 0.29 -0.15
CA CYS A 45 13.42 -0.15 1.18
C CYS A 45 14.48 0.77 1.82
N ASN A 46 15.07 1.69 1.04
CA ASN A 46 16.07 2.65 1.51
C ASN A 46 15.47 4.03 1.85
N GLY A 47 14.16 4.23 1.68
CA GLY A 47 13.48 5.51 1.88
C GLY A 47 12.88 6.09 0.60
N ILE A 48 12.51 7.38 0.62
CA ILE A 48 12.03 8.06 -0.58
C ILE A 48 13.22 8.47 -1.45
N THR A 49 13.22 7.96 -2.68
CA THR A 49 14.31 8.14 -3.66
C THR A 49 14.34 9.55 -4.26
N ILE A 50 13.18 10.22 -4.32
CA ILE A 50 13.10 11.62 -4.76
C ILE A 50 13.29 12.50 -3.53
N ASP A 51 14.46 13.13 -3.44
CA ASP A 51 14.92 14.01 -2.36
C ASP A 51 15.60 13.33 -1.14
N PHE A 52 15.96 12.04 -1.25
CA PHE A 52 16.71 11.24 -0.25
C PHE A 52 16.18 11.41 1.18
N MET A 53 14.87 11.28 1.34
CA MET A 53 14.26 11.29 2.67
C MET A 53 14.48 9.91 3.31
N PRO A 54 15.26 9.79 4.40
CA PRO A 54 15.43 8.50 5.04
C PRO A 54 14.08 7.99 5.57
N PRO A 55 13.90 6.68 5.63
CA PRO A 55 12.68 6.10 6.20
C PRO A 55 12.56 6.48 7.69
N PRO A 56 11.34 6.45 8.25
CA PRO A 56 11.12 6.75 9.67
C PRO A 56 11.93 5.84 10.61
N TYR A 57 12.25 4.62 10.16
CA TYR A 57 13.05 3.63 10.88
C TYR A 57 13.71 2.63 9.90
N THR A 58 14.42 1.64 10.45
CA THR A 58 15.02 0.55 9.66
C THR A 58 13.93 -0.33 9.04
N ILE A 59 13.67 -0.10 7.75
CA ILE A 59 12.71 -0.88 6.96
C ILE A 59 13.13 -2.34 6.92
N LYS A 60 12.18 -3.24 7.21
CA LYS A 60 12.36 -4.66 6.99
C LYS A 60 11.99 -5.03 5.55
N PRO A 61 12.73 -5.93 4.89
CA PRO A 61 12.48 -6.28 3.48
C PRO A 61 11.07 -6.82 3.17
N TRP A 62 10.37 -7.34 4.18
CA TRP A 62 9.04 -7.93 4.08
C TRP A 62 7.89 -6.97 4.47
N GLU A 63 8.19 -5.72 4.80
CA GLU A 63 7.16 -4.68 4.98
C GLU A 63 6.72 -4.14 3.62
N MET A 64 5.44 -3.75 3.52
CA MET A 64 4.91 -3.06 2.34
C MET A 64 4.68 -1.59 2.63
N PHE A 65 4.91 -0.75 1.62
CA PHE A 65 4.90 0.70 1.73
C PHE A 65 3.96 1.28 0.69
N TYR A 66 3.12 2.22 1.12
CA TYR A 66 2.18 2.91 0.24
C TYR A 66 2.25 4.40 0.50
N LEU A 67 2.36 5.17 -0.58
CA LEU A 67 2.21 6.61 -0.55
C LEU A 67 0.74 6.95 -0.76
N VAL A 68 0.20 7.81 0.10
CA VAL A 68 -1.21 8.22 0.06
C VAL A 68 -1.31 9.71 0.26
N GLU A 69 -2.04 10.40 -0.60
CA GLU A 69 -2.50 11.76 -0.31
C GLU A 69 -3.75 11.70 0.59
N MET A 70 -3.68 12.40 1.73
CA MET A 70 -4.76 12.48 2.69
C MET A 70 -4.81 13.91 3.26
N SER A 71 -5.98 14.55 3.20
CA SER A 71 -6.17 15.95 3.63
C SER A 71 -5.18 16.95 3.00
N GLY A 72 -4.74 16.68 1.76
CA GLY A 72 -3.79 17.54 1.03
C GLY A 72 -2.33 17.40 1.48
N ASP A 73 -2.01 16.42 2.33
CA ASP A 73 -0.64 16.09 2.72
C ASP A 73 -0.26 14.68 2.21
N LEU A 74 1.04 14.48 1.94
CA LEU A 74 1.58 13.18 1.58
C LEU A 74 1.87 12.33 2.82
N HIS A 75 1.39 11.10 2.81
CA HIS A 75 1.55 10.14 3.89
C HIS A 75 2.21 8.86 3.39
N LEU A 76 2.92 8.20 4.30
CA LEU A 76 3.44 6.85 4.15
C LEU A 76 2.63 5.92 5.04
N VAL A 77 2.03 4.90 4.45
CA VAL A 77 1.43 3.77 5.16
C VAL A 77 2.42 2.62 5.11
N VAL A 78 2.73 2.04 6.26
CA VAL A 78 3.54 0.82 6.38
C VAL A 78 2.65 -0.31 6.84
N ARG A 79 2.68 -1.43 6.11
CA ARG A 79 1.98 -2.66 6.45
C ARG A 79 2.95 -3.69 6.95
N LEU A 80 2.68 -4.19 8.15
CA LEU A 80 3.46 -5.22 8.82
C LEU A 80 2.68 -6.53 8.75
N TYR A 81 3.38 -7.60 8.37
CA TYR A 81 2.80 -8.92 8.22
C TYR A 81 3.24 -9.86 9.33
N GLU A 82 2.39 -10.82 9.62
CA GLU A 82 2.71 -12.02 10.39
C GLU A 82 2.47 -13.28 9.57
N LYS A 83 3.06 -14.39 10.00
CA LYS A 83 2.82 -15.69 9.38
C LYS A 83 1.37 -16.10 9.61
N ASP A 84 0.72 -16.58 8.56
CA ASP A 84 -0.59 -17.16 8.65
C ASP A 84 -0.50 -18.60 9.21
N GLU A 85 -0.91 -18.80 10.46
CA GLU A 85 -0.88 -20.12 11.11
C GLU A 85 -1.94 -21.08 10.54
N ASP A 86 -2.98 -20.57 9.87
CA ASP A 86 -4.02 -21.37 9.23
C ASP A 86 -3.61 -21.83 7.82
N ALA A 87 -2.37 -21.55 7.40
CA ALA A 87 -1.88 -21.90 6.07
C ALA A 87 -1.74 -23.43 5.93
N PRO A 88 -2.10 -24.01 4.78
CA PRO A 88 -1.82 -25.42 4.51
C PRO A 88 -0.32 -25.73 4.66
N GLU A 89 0.00 -26.97 5.04
CA GLU A 89 1.39 -27.39 5.18
C GLU A 89 2.17 -27.19 3.87
N GLY A 90 3.34 -26.56 3.96
CA GLY A 90 4.18 -26.25 2.80
C GLY A 90 3.77 -25.01 2.01
N VAL A 91 2.65 -24.35 2.35
CA VAL A 91 2.21 -23.10 1.71
C VAL A 91 2.72 -21.91 2.50
N PHE A 92 3.50 -21.04 1.85
CA PHE A 92 3.85 -19.74 2.43
C PHE A 92 2.65 -18.80 2.32
N ARG A 93 2.19 -18.30 3.47
CA ARG A 93 1.11 -17.33 3.57
C ARG A 93 1.32 -16.41 4.76
N CYS A 94 0.99 -15.15 4.58
CA CYS A 94 1.07 -14.12 5.61
C CYS A 94 -0.22 -13.30 5.64
N LYS A 95 -0.49 -12.68 6.79
CA LYS A 95 -1.63 -11.78 7.00
C LYS A 95 -1.14 -10.42 7.49
N ALA A 96 -1.87 -9.37 7.16
CA ALA A 96 -1.65 -8.06 7.74
C ALA A 96 -1.90 -8.11 9.25
N ALA A 97 -0.88 -7.82 10.05
CA ALA A 97 -0.95 -7.82 11.50
C ALA A 97 -1.18 -6.41 12.05
N TYR A 98 -0.52 -5.42 11.43
CA TYR A 98 -0.50 -4.05 11.93
C TYR A 98 -0.20 -3.05 10.82
N PHE A 99 -0.59 -1.80 11.05
CA PHE A 99 -0.30 -0.69 10.17
C PHE A 99 0.20 0.53 10.94
N GLU A 100 1.22 1.17 10.37
CA GLU A 100 1.74 2.45 10.82
C GLU A 100 1.50 3.49 9.74
N VAL A 101 1.23 4.74 10.14
CA VAL A 101 1.00 5.84 9.20
C VAL A 101 1.86 7.01 9.61
N TYR A 102 2.56 7.58 8.64
CA TYR A 102 3.42 8.74 8.83
C TYR A 102 3.01 9.85 7.89
N LYS A 103 2.94 11.08 8.40
CA LYS A 103 2.84 12.29 7.58
C LYS A 103 4.23 12.79 7.22
N LEU A 104 4.43 13.20 5.97
CA LEU A 104 5.67 13.87 5.57
C LEU A 104 5.60 15.37 5.90
N ASP A 105 6.52 15.84 6.74
CA ASP A 105 6.78 17.27 6.90
C ASP A 105 7.88 17.71 5.92
N PHE A 106 7.47 18.40 4.86
CA PHE A 106 8.38 18.93 3.84
C PHE A 106 9.32 20.02 4.37
N HIS A 107 8.95 20.73 5.43
CA HIS A 107 9.81 21.77 5.99
C HIS A 107 10.99 21.16 6.75
N SER A 108 10.70 20.23 7.66
CA SER A 108 11.73 19.57 8.46
C SER A 108 12.37 18.35 7.79
N LYS A 109 11.82 17.89 6.65
CA LYS A 109 12.24 16.68 5.94
C LYS A 109 12.17 15.44 6.83
N LYS A 110 11.06 15.30 7.58
CA LYS A 110 10.85 14.23 8.55
C LYS A 110 9.48 13.59 8.44
N TRP A 111 9.43 12.33 8.82
CA TRP A 111 8.21 11.57 9.02
C TRP A 111 7.67 11.79 10.44
N ILE A 112 6.39 12.14 10.52
CA ILE A 112 5.65 12.32 11.78
C ILE A 112 4.65 11.18 11.89
N GLU A 113 4.83 10.31 12.88
CA GLU A 113 3.92 9.20 13.13
C GLU A 113 2.53 9.70 13.54
N LEU A 114 1.50 9.11 12.95
CA LEU A 114 0.11 9.40 13.25
C LEU A 114 -0.48 8.28 14.11
N ASN A 115 -1.25 8.68 15.12
CA ASN A 115 -2.00 7.77 15.98
C ASN A 115 -3.51 7.83 15.72
N ASP A 116 -3.95 8.74 14.86
CA ASP A 116 -5.34 8.95 14.47
C ASP A 116 -5.42 9.43 13.01
N LEU A 117 -6.35 8.87 12.24
CA LEU A 117 -6.64 9.26 10.84
C LEU A 117 -7.91 10.11 10.75
N GLY A 118 -8.52 10.45 11.87
CA GLY A 118 -9.76 11.23 11.94
C GLY A 118 -10.91 10.58 11.18
N ASP A 119 -11.58 11.38 10.36
CA ASP A 119 -12.69 10.95 9.51
C ASP A 119 -12.21 10.35 8.17
N HIS A 120 -11.03 9.73 8.11
CA HIS A 120 -10.54 9.12 6.87
C HIS A 120 -10.63 7.60 6.89
N ALA A 121 -11.01 7.05 5.74
CA ALA A 121 -10.80 5.66 5.38
C ALA A 121 -9.66 5.62 4.35
N VAL A 122 -8.57 4.94 4.69
CA VAL A 122 -7.42 4.76 3.80
C VAL A 122 -7.52 3.40 3.12
N PHE A 123 -7.20 3.32 1.84
CA PHE A 123 -7.27 2.12 1.03
C PHE A 123 -5.87 1.80 0.50
N VAL A 124 -5.38 0.59 0.73
CA VAL A 124 -4.04 0.14 0.30
C VAL A 124 -4.08 -1.26 -0.31
N GLY A 125 -3.39 -1.44 -1.43
CA GLY A 125 -3.37 -2.72 -2.14
C GLY A 125 -2.47 -2.70 -3.36
N THR A 126 -2.49 -3.79 -4.12
CA THR A 126 -1.59 -4.00 -5.27
C THR A 126 -1.71 -2.91 -6.33
N ASN A 127 -2.93 -2.44 -6.62
CA ASN A 127 -3.16 -1.55 -7.76
C ASN A 127 -3.13 -0.06 -7.43
N THR A 128 -3.52 0.32 -6.22
CA THR A 128 -3.68 1.72 -5.85
C THR A 128 -3.72 1.89 -4.35
N SER A 129 -3.33 3.08 -3.93
CA SER A 129 -3.44 3.58 -2.58
C SER A 129 -4.11 4.96 -2.59
N PHE A 130 -5.12 5.18 -1.75
CA PHE A 130 -5.85 6.46 -1.67
C PHE A 130 -6.57 6.61 -0.34
N ALA A 131 -6.97 7.83 0.01
CA ALA A 131 -7.79 8.11 1.19
C ALA A 131 -9.12 8.79 0.80
N ILE A 132 -10.18 8.51 1.56
CA ILE A 132 -11.51 9.11 1.40
C ILE A 132 -11.98 9.65 2.75
N SER A 133 -12.54 10.86 2.75
CA SER A 133 -13.28 11.37 3.92
C SER A 133 -14.61 10.62 4.10
N THR A 134 -14.82 10.10 5.30
CA THR A 134 -16.03 9.36 5.69
C THR A 134 -17.18 10.27 6.06
N SER A 135 -16.94 11.58 6.24
CA SER A 135 -17.99 12.56 6.55
C SER A 135 -19.13 12.58 5.53
N GLY A 136 -18.85 12.26 4.26
CA GLY A 136 -19.86 12.12 3.19
C GLY A 136 -20.19 10.67 2.80
N ASN A 137 -19.60 9.68 3.46
CA ASN A 137 -19.65 8.26 3.05
C ASN A 137 -20.02 7.37 4.24
N PRO A 138 -21.31 7.30 4.63
CA PRO A 138 -21.74 6.62 5.86
C PRO A 138 -21.50 5.11 5.84
N GLY A 139 -21.26 4.51 4.66
CA GLY A 139 -20.87 3.11 4.53
C GLY A 139 -19.39 2.83 4.84
N LEU A 140 -18.58 3.89 4.96
CA LEU A 140 -17.16 3.78 5.30
C LEU A 140 -16.95 4.06 6.79
N LYS A 141 -16.21 3.16 7.42
CA LYS A 141 -15.67 3.37 8.76
C LYS A 141 -14.49 4.34 8.71
N GLY A 142 -14.59 5.46 9.40
CA GLY A 142 -13.48 6.40 9.62
C GLY A 142 -12.41 5.79 10.52
N ASN A 143 -11.27 6.48 10.64
CA ASN A 143 -10.11 6.04 11.40
C ASN A 143 -9.71 4.59 11.10
N SER A 144 -9.72 4.20 9.83
CA SER A 144 -9.56 2.80 9.41
C SER A 144 -8.74 2.69 8.12
N ILE A 145 -8.09 1.55 7.96
CA ILE A 145 -7.34 1.18 6.75
C ILE A 145 -7.97 -0.07 6.15
N TYR A 146 -8.46 0.03 4.93
CA TYR A 146 -8.97 -1.06 4.11
C TYR A 146 -7.83 -1.58 3.27
N PHE A 147 -7.58 -2.88 3.33
CA PHE A 147 -6.45 -3.48 2.64
C PHE A 147 -6.88 -4.67 1.79
N THR A 148 -6.14 -4.87 0.70
CA THR A 148 -6.27 -6.01 -0.19
C THR A 148 -4.93 -6.76 -0.28
N ASP A 149 -4.98 -8.01 -0.71
CA ASP A 149 -3.78 -8.85 -0.79
C ASP A 149 -2.86 -8.37 -1.92
N ASP A 150 -1.60 -8.15 -1.57
CA ASP A 150 -0.53 -7.67 -2.43
C ASP A 150 0.79 -8.43 -2.26
N THR A 151 0.76 -9.57 -1.56
CA THR A 151 1.96 -10.38 -1.34
C THR A 151 2.15 -11.35 -2.50
N THR A 152 2.91 -10.93 -3.52
CA THR A 152 3.16 -11.73 -4.73
C THR A 152 3.72 -13.13 -4.41
N GLU A 153 4.55 -13.27 -3.37
CA GLU A 153 5.14 -14.55 -2.94
C GLU A 153 4.08 -15.57 -2.50
N CYS A 154 2.96 -15.12 -1.93
CA CYS A 154 1.86 -16.00 -1.55
C CYS A 154 1.15 -16.59 -2.77
N TYR A 155 1.10 -15.86 -3.91
CA TYR A 155 0.50 -16.37 -5.15
C TYR A 155 1.37 -17.42 -5.85
N ILE A 156 2.69 -17.40 -5.62
CA ILE A 156 3.62 -18.39 -6.19
C ILE A 156 3.51 -19.74 -5.45
N SER A 157 3.02 -19.72 -4.20
CA SER A 157 2.98 -20.90 -3.31
C SER A 157 1.87 -21.91 -3.64
N GLY A 158 1.12 -21.70 -4.73
CA GLY A 158 0.06 -22.60 -5.19
C GLY A 158 -1.28 -22.41 -4.48
N ASP A 159 -2.15 -23.43 -4.58
CA ASP A 159 -3.51 -23.37 -4.06
C ASP A 159 -3.54 -23.10 -2.56
N GLY A 160 -4.32 -22.09 -2.15
CA GLY A 160 -4.48 -21.72 -0.75
C GLY A 160 -3.48 -20.69 -0.23
N GLY A 161 -2.55 -20.22 -1.06
CA GLY A 161 -1.60 -19.14 -0.75
C GLY A 161 -2.23 -17.74 -0.89
N GLY A 162 -2.11 -17.13 -2.06
CA GLY A 162 -2.51 -15.73 -2.32
C GLY A 162 -4.02 -15.48 -2.38
N GLY A 163 -4.37 -14.19 -2.29
CA GLY A 163 -5.73 -13.65 -2.42
C GLY A 163 -6.47 -13.46 -1.10
N ARG A 164 -5.91 -13.94 0.01
CA ARG A 164 -6.63 -14.11 1.28
C ARG A 164 -6.40 -12.97 2.27
N ASP A 165 -5.36 -12.16 2.07
CA ASP A 165 -5.02 -11.10 3.00
C ASP A 165 -5.77 -9.79 2.70
N MET A 166 -7.08 -9.80 3.01
CA MET A 166 -7.98 -8.66 2.83
C MET A 166 -8.75 -8.35 4.10
N GLY A 167 -9.02 -7.08 4.37
CA GLY A 167 -9.71 -6.70 5.58
C GLY A 167 -9.74 -5.21 5.88
N ILE A 168 -10.09 -4.91 7.13
CA ILE A 168 -10.09 -3.57 7.71
C ILE A 168 -9.22 -3.59 8.96
N PHE A 169 -8.23 -2.73 9.02
CA PHE A 169 -7.54 -2.37 10.25
C PHE A 169 -8.23 -1.18 10.90
N ASP A 170 -8.67 -1.35 12.14
CA ASP A 170 -9.21 -0.27 12.96
C ASP A 170 -8.06 0.46 13.65
N PHE A 171 -7.86 1.73 13.32
CA PHE A 171 -6.69 2.48 13.77
C PHE A 171 -6.79 2.92 15.24
N GLN A 172 -7.99 2.89 15.83
CA GLN A 172 -8.24 3.25 17.22
C GLN A 172 -7.93 2.08 18.18
N THR A 173 -8.41 0.88 17.82
CA THR A 173 -8.27 -0.36 18.60
C THR A 173 -7.02 -1.14 18.22
N LYS A 174 -6.41 -0.81 17.09
CA LYS A 174 -5.26 -1.50 16.49
C LYS A 174 -5.54 -2.97 16.16
N ALA A 175 -6.78 -3.27 15.75
CA ALA A 175 -7.21 -4.62 15.42
C ALA A 175 -7.42 -4.78 13.91
N CYS A 176 -6.91 -5.89 13.36
CA CYS A 176 -7.22 -6.34 12.00
C CYS A 176 -8.49 -7.20 12.01
N MET A 177 -9.47 -6.83 11.19
CA MET A 177 -10.59 -7.68 10.82
C MET A 177 -10.36 -8.20 9.40
N HIS A 178 -10.10 -9.49 9.26
CA HIS A 178 -9.94 -10.12 7.95
C HIS A 178 -11.29 -10.57 7.38
N PHE A 179 -11.48 -10.35 6.08
CA PHE A 179 -12.72 -10.72 5.38
C PHE A 179 -12.69 -12.16 4.89
N CYS A 180 -11.56 -12.61 4.36
CA CYS A 180 -11.40 -13.97 3.87
C CYS A 180 -10.94 -14.87 5.01
N SER A 181 -11.80 -15.83 5.37
CA SER A 181 -11.49 -16.81 6.42
C SER A 181 -11.94 -18.20 5.98
N GLY A 182 -11.08 -19.20 6.19
CA GLY A 182 -11.40 -20.60 5.88
C GLY A 182 -11.50 -20.92 4.37
N GLY A 183 -12.65 -21.46 3.95
CA GLY A 183 -12.86 -22.17 2.68
C GLY A 183 -13.13 -21.31 1.43
N ASP A 184 -12.96 -19.99 1.51
CA ASP A 184 -13.20 -19.10 0.37
C ASP A 184 -12.33 -19.49 -0.84
N ILE A 185 -12.93 -19.52 -2.03
CA ILE A 185 -12.22 -19.77 -3.30
C ILE A 185 -11.91 -18.42 -3.92
N LEU A 186 -10.63 -18.08 -3.97
CA LEU A 186 -10.12 -16.81 -4.49
C LEU A 186 -9.25 -17.09 -5.72
N SER A 187 -9.12 -16.09 -6.59
CA SER A 187 -8.27 -16.22 -7.77
C SER A 187 -6.82 -16.37 -7.34
N SER A 188 -6.17 -17.47 -7.74
CA SER A 188 -4.73 -17.67 -7.60
C SER A 188 -3.92 -16.90 -8.66
N LEU A 189 -4.60 -16.28 -9.63
CA LEU A 189 -3.98 -15.62 -10.78
C LEU A 189 -4.06 -14.10 -10.73
N CYS A 190 -5.03 -13.54 -10.01
CA CYS A 190 -5.29 -12.10 -10.01
C CYS A 190 -5.47 -11.61 -8.58
N PRO A 191 -4.63 -10.66 -8.12
CA PRO A 191 -4.83 -10.07 -6.82
C PRO A 191 -6.12 -9.24 -6.77
N PRO A 192 -6.75 -9.15 -5.59
CA PRO A 192 -7.89 -8.28 -5.37
C PRO A 192 -7.51 -6.81 -5.60
N LEU A 193 -8.43 -6.05 -6.20
CA LEU A 193 -8.21 -4.67 -6.60
C LEU A 193 -9.28 -3.75 -6.01
N PHE A 194 -8.87 -2.54 -5.64
CA PHE A 194 -9.83 -1.47 -5.36
C PHE A 194 -10.29 -0.81 -6.66
N PHE A 195 -11.60 -0.58 -6.74
CA PHE A 195 -12.22 0.20 -7.81
C PHE A 195 -12.84 1.45 -7.20
N LEU A 196 -12.38 2.61 -7.65
CA LEU A 196 -13.02 3.88 -7.35
C LEU A 196 -13.88 4.28 -8.55
N PRO A 197 -15.22 4.11 -8.48
CA PRO A 197 -16.09 4.54 -9.57
C PRO A 197 -16.01 6.06 -9.71
N SER A 198 -15.95 6.53 -10.96
CA SER A 198 -16.05 7.97 -11.24
C SER A 198 -17.45 8.42 -10.85
N LEU A 199 -17.56 9.26 -9.83
CA LEU A 199 -18.80 9.98 -9.57
C LEU A 199 -18.98 10.99 -10.71
N LYS A 200 -20.02 10.78 -11.53
CA LYS A 200 -20.45 11.72 -12.56
C LYS A 200 -21.25 12.86 -11.95
#